data_AF-A0AB35W4G0-F1
#
_entry.id   AF-A0AB35W4G0-F1
#
_cell.length_a   1.000
_cell.length_b   1.000
_cell.length_c   1.000
_cell.angle_alpha   90.00
_cell.angle_beta   90.00
_cell.angle_gamma   90.00
#
_symmetry.space_group_name_H-M   'P 1'
#
loop_
_entity.id
_entity.type
_entity.pdbx_description
1 polymer ?
#
loop_
_entity_poly.entity_id
_entity_poly.type
_entity_poly.pdbx_seq_one_letter_code
_entity_poly.pdbx_strand_id
1 'polypeptide(L)'
;MRDQESLAEILDRIDMEYWLNREGFEYKVTRGKNGIQLNVKECPVCGNSSWKVYLNQDTGLGNCFHGDCETKFSKWKFIKAGIGGNSLSNKEIVEHVKAIA
;
A
#
# COMPACT_ATOMS: atom_id res chain seq x y z
N MET A 1 -15.77 -12.11 -26.02
CA MET A 1 -14.83 -12.49 -24.95
C MET A 1 -14.74 -11.32 -23.99
N ARG A 2 -15.08 -11.48 -22.71
CA ARG A 2 -14.67 -10.49 -21.71
C ARG A 2 -13.28 -10.93 -21.27
N ASP A 3 -12.26 -10.13 -21.59
CA ASP A 3 -10.95 -10.31 -20.98
C ASP A 3 -11.11 -10.08 -19.48
N GLN A 4 -10.94 -11.15 -18.70
CA GLN A 4 -10.98 -11.04 -17.26
C GLN A 4 -9.60 -10.57 -16.80
N GLU A 5 -9.45 -9.27 -16.55
CA GLU A 5 -8.22 -8.70 -16.02
C GLU A 5 -7.79 -9.44 -14.74
N SER A 6 -6.50 -9.75 -14.65
CA SER A 6 -5.89 -10.36 -13.49
C SER A 6 -5.76 -9.35 -12.36
N LEU A 7 -5.74 -9.83 -11.11
CA LEU A 7 -5.51 -8.96 -9.95
C LEU A 7 -4.17 -8.23 -10.02
N ALA A 8 -3.16 -8.87 -10.64
CA ALA A 8 -1.84 -8.26 -10.79
C ALA A 8 -1.89 -7.02 -11.70
N GLU A 9 -2.59 -7.09 -12.83
CA GLU A 9 -2.77 -5.95 -13.75
C GLU A 9 -3.56 -4.82 -13.09
N ILE A 10 -4.61 -5.16 -12.34
CA ILE A 10 -5.40 -4.18 -11.60
C ILE A 10 -4.54 -3.47 -10.54
N LEU A 11 -3.72 -4.21 -9.79
CA LEU A 11 -2.82 -3.64 -8.79
C LEU A 11 -1.74 -2.76 -9.41
N ASP A 12 -1.23 -3.12 -10.59
CA ASP A 12 -0.19 -2.34 -11.27
C ASP A 12 -0.65 -0.92 -11.58
N ARG A 13 -1.92 -0.78 -12.00
CA ARG A 13 -2.58 0.51 -12.28
C ARG A 13 -2.86 1.39 -11.07
N ILE A 14 -2.82 0.84 -9.85
CA ILE A 14 -3.07 1.65 -8.65
C ILE A 14 -1.93 2.63 -8.46
N ASP A 15 -2.26 3.91 -8.51
CA ASP A 15 -1.43 4.98 -7.98
C ASP A 15 -1.50 4.96 -6.45
N MET A 16 -0.38 4.62 -5.81
CA MET A 16 -0.31 4.52 -4.35
C MET A 16 -0.48 5.88 -3.66
N GLU A 17 -0.06 6.96 -4.30
CA GLU A 17 -0.22 8.30 -3.74
C GLU A 17 -1.70 8.70 -3.72
N TYR A 18 -2.41 8.47 -4.83
CA TYR A 18 -3.86 8.67 -4.89
C TYR A 18 -4.59 7.82 -3.84
N TRP A 19 -4.23 6.54 -3.72
CA TRP A 19 -4.83 5.63 -2.76
C TRP A 19 -4.62 6.11 -1.32
N LEU A 20 -3.39 6.51 -0.94
CA LEU A 20 -3.11 7.01 0.41
C LEU A 20 -3.93 8.25 0.75
N ASN A 21 -4.07 9.18 -0.21
CA ASN A 21 -4.90 10.38 -0.03
C ASN A 21 -6.37 10.04 0.20
N ARG A 22 -6.92 9.11 -0.59
CA ARG A 22 -8.32 8.66 -0.47
C ARG A 22 -8.59 8.01 0.89
N GLU A 23 -7.69 7.14 1.33
CA GLU A 23 -7.83 6.40 2.59
C GLU A 23 -7.38 7.21 3.82
N GLY A 24 -6.92 8.46 3.63
CA GLY A 24 -6.58 9.37 4.73
C GLY A 24 -5.25 9.05 5.43
N PHE A 25 -4.34 8.35 4.77
CA PHE A 25 -3.01 8.10 5.32
C PHE A 25 -2.16 9.37 5.32
N GLU A 26 -1.54 9.67 6.45
CA GLU A 26 -0.49 10.71 6.51
C GLU A 26 0.81 10.16 5.90
N TYR A 27 1.34 10.83 4.87
CA TYR A 27 2.61 10.48 4.26
C TYR A 27 3.42 11.71 3.85
N LYS A 28 4.72 11.52 3.59
CA LYS A 28 5.63 12.51 3.02
C LYS A 28 6.21 11.97 1.72
N VAL A 29 6.26 12.81 0.70
CA VAL A 29 6.98 12.50 -0.54
C VAL A 29 8.47 12.79 -0.33
N THR A 30 9.31 11.80 -0.58
CA THR A 30 10.76 11.87 -0.42
C THR A 30 11.45 11.22 -1.61
N ARG A 31 12.75 11.45 -1.81
CA ARG A 31 13.51 10.85 -2.90
C ARG A 31 14.49 9.82 -2.34
N GLY A 32 14.36 8.57 -2.76
CA GLY A 32 15.26 7.47 -2.43
C GLY A 32 16.16 7.09 -3.60
N LYS A 33 17.04 6.11 -3.37
CA LYS A 33 17.95 5.57 -4.40
C LYS A 33 17.20 5.01 -5.61
N ASN A 34 16.01 4.45 -5.39
CA ASN A 34 15.21 3.77 -6.40
C ASN A 34 14.00 4.61 -6.86
N GLY A 35 14.08 5.95 -6.79
CA GLY A 35 13.00 6.84 -7.22
C GLY A 35 12.25 7.49 -6.05
N ILE A 36 11.02 7.92 -6.30
CA ILE A 36 10.20 8.63 -5.31
C ILE A 36 9.68 7.64 -4.26
N GLN A 37 9.68 8.06 -3.00
CA GLN A 37 9.30 7.27 -1.84
C GLN A 37 8.22 8.01 -1.06
N LEU A 38 7.12 7.31 -0.77
CA LEU A 38 6.03 7.72 0.10
C LEU A 38 6.36 7.21 1.51
N ASN A 39 6.83 8.10 2.37
CA ASN A 39 7.11 7.79 3.77
C ASN A 39 5.84 7.97 4.59
N VAL A 40 5.20 6.86 4.95
CA VAL A 40 3.92 6.81 5.68
C VAL A 40 4.17 6.92 7.18
N LYS A 41 3.40 7.76 7.86
CA LYS A 41 3.51 8.03 9.29
C LYS A 41 3.30 6.78 10.12
N GLU A 42 2.19 6.09 9.89
CA GLU A 42 1.76 4.93 10.66
C GLU A 42 1.86 3.63 9.85
N CYS A 43 2.46 2.61 10.45
CA CYS A 43 2.52 1.28 9.86
C CYS A 43 1.18 0.55 10.05
N PRO A 44 0.50 0.13 8.97
CA PRO A 44 -0.80 -0.55 9.08
C PRO A 44 -0.70 -1.98 9.64
N VAL A 45 0.51 -2.48 9.91
CA VAL A 45 0.74 -3.82 10.47
C VAL A 45 1.08 -3.76 11.95
N CYS A 46 1.94 -2.84 12.38
CA CYS A 46 2.38 -2.75 13.78
C CYS A 46 1.86 -1.51 14.52
N GLY A 47 1.13 -0.60 13.85
CA GLY A 47 0.55 0.61 14.45
C GLY A 47 1.56 1.68 14.87
N ASN A 48 2.87 1.49 14.63
CA ASN A 48 3.86 2.49 15.00
C ASN A 48 3.75 3.73 14.08
N SER A 49 3.71 4.93 14.69
CA SER A 49 3.51 6.21 14.00
C SER A 49 4.80 7.04 13.78
N SER A 50 5.97 6.39 13.71
CA SER A 50 7.28 7.05 13.67
C SER A 50 7.85 7.35 12.27
N TRP A 51 7.03 7.43 11.21
CA TRP A 51 7.48 7.71 9.84
C TRP A 51 8.56 6.72 9.35
N LYS A 52 8.33 5.43 9.62
CA LYS A 52 9.27 4.34 9.33
C LYS A 52 8.79 3.42 8.23
N VAL A 53 7.67 3.71 7.57
CA VAL A 53 7.19 2.92 6.44
C VAL A 53 7.49 3.65 5.16
N TYR A 54 8.30 3.03 4.30
CA TYR A 54 8.66 3.59 3.01
C TYR A 54 8.06 2.74 1.93
N LEU A 55 7.29 3.36 1.04
CA LEU A 55 6.75 2.74 -0.17
C LEU A 55 7.33 3.47 -1.38
N ASN A 56 7.82 2.73 -2.36
CA ASN A 56 8.14 3.31 -3.65
C ASN A 56 6.85 3.72 -4.36
N GLN A 57 6.79 4.95 -4.88
CA GLN A 57 5.58 5.51 -5.48
C GLN A 57 5.10 4.71 -6.69
N ASP A 58 6.02 4.34 -7.58
CA ASP A 58 5.70 3.71 -8.86
C ASP A 58 5.33 2.23 -8.68
N THR A 59 6.19 1.49 -7.97
CA THR A 59 6.06 0.03 -7.82
C THR A 59 5.16 -0.36 -6.64
N GLY A 60 4.95 0.54 -5.67
CA GLY A 60 4.28 0.24 -4.40
C GLY A 60 5.01 -0.79 -3.53
N LEU A 61 6.25 -1.16 -3.87
CA LEU A 61 7.09 -2.00 -3.03
C LEU A 61 7.66 -1.17 -1.88
N GLY A 62 7.77 -1.78 -0.71
CA GLY A 62 8.29 -1.05 0.43
C GLY A 62 8.49 -1.90 1.66
N ASN A 63 8.79 -1.25 2.78
CA ASN A 63 8.95 -1.93 4.06
C ASN A 63 8.76 -0.99 5.25
N CYS A 64 8.45 -1.59 6.40
CA CYS A 64 8.55 -0.92 7.70
C CYS A 64 9.97 -1.10 8.24
N PHE A 65 10.58 -0.05 8.81
CA PHE A 65 11.88 -0.07 9.49
C PHE A 65 11.75 0.12 11.02
N HIS A 66 10.55 -0.11 11.58
CA HIS A 66 10.33 0.02 13.01
C HIS A 66 10.67 -1.28 13.76
N GLY A 67 11.73 -1.25 14.57
CA GLY A 67 12.11 -2.34 15.49
C GLY A 67 12.10 -3.69 14.78
N ASP A 68 11.45 -4.68 15.42
CA ASP A 68 11.36 -6.04 14.90
C ASP A 68 10.21 -6.25 13.90
N CYS A 69 9.48 -5.21 13.50
CA CYS A 69 8.38 -5.36 12.56
C CYS A 69 8.89 -5.78 11.18
N GLU A 70 9.85 -5.01 10.63
CA GLU A 70 10.55 -5.23 9.35
C GLU A 70 9.69 -5.69 8.16
N THR A 71 8.37 -5.46 8.22
CA THR A 71 7.45 -6.12 7.30
C THR A 71 7.63 -5.55 5.91
N LYS A 72 7.83 -6.45 4.94
CA LYS A 72 7.93 -6.08 3.52
C LYS A 72 6.53 -5.93 2.93
N PHE A 73 6.34 -4.92 2.09
CA PHE A 73 5.09 -4.57 1.46
C PHE A 73 5.17 -4.73 -0.06
N SER A 74 4.08 -5.28 -0.61
CA SER A 74 3.61 -5.03 -1.97
C SER A 74 2.34 -4.18 -1.88
N LYS A 75 1.86 -3.63 -3.02
CA LYS A 75 0.57 -2.91 -3.09
C LYS A 75 -0.55 -3.71 -2.40
N TRP A 76 -0.71 -4.99 -2.75
CA TRP A 76 -1.70 -5.87 -2.12
C TRP A 76 -1.58 -5.95 -0.60
N LYS A 77 -0.37 -6.26 -0.08
CA LYS A 77 -0.18 -6.45 1.35
C LYS A 77 -0.39 -5.15 2.13
N PHE A 78 0.03 -4.02 1.56
CA PHE A 78 -0.17 -2.71 2.18
C PHE A 78 -1.64 -2.31 2.19
N ILE A 79 -2.32 -2.39 1.04
CA ILE A 79 -3.75 -2.07 0.90
C ILE A 79 -4.56 -2.94 1.86
N LYS A 80 -4.35 -4.26 1.84
CA LYS A 80 -5.02 -5.20 2.76
C LYS A 80 -4.84 -4.77 4.21
N ALA A 81 -3.62 -4.47 4.64
CA ALA A 81 -3.37 -4.04 6.01
C ALA A 81 -4.07 -2.71 6.34
N GLY A 82 -4.08 -1.75 5.41
CA GLY A 82 -4.57 -0.40 5.65
C GLY A 82 -6.09 -0.25 5.78
N ILE A 83 -6.89 -1.10 5.13
CA ILE A 83 -8.37 -0.96 5.14
C ILE A 83 -9.09 -1.94 6.08
N GLY A 84 -8.37 -2.82 6.75
CA GLY A 84 -9.01 -3.77 7.67
C GLY A 84 -8.23 -5.04 7.98
N GLY A 85 -7.05 -5.23 7.38
CA GLY A 85 -6.15 -6.35 7.70
C GLY A 85 -6.83 -7.71 7.54
N ASN A 86 -7.02 -8.40 8.66
CA ASN A 86 -7.69 -9.72 8.72
C ASN A 86 -9.20 -9.62 9.00
N SER A 87 -9.74 -8.42 9.20
CA SER A 87 -11.17 -8.19 9.44
C SER A 87 -12.00 -8.21 8.15
N LEU A 88 -11.36 -8.02 6.99
CA LEU A 88 -12.00 -8.11 5.68
C LEU A 88 -11.59 -9.39 4.95
N SER A 89 -12.52 -9.96 4.20
CA SER A 89 -12.24 -11.06 3.29
C SER A 89 -11.40 -10.59 2.09
N ASN A 90 -10.65 -11.51 1.48
CA ASN A 90 -9.92 -11.19 0.25
C ASN A 90 -10.85 -10.70 -0.87
N LYS A 91 -12.13 -11.11 -0.88
CA LYS A 91 -13.11 -10.65 -1.87
C LYS A 91 -13.40 -9.17 -1.70
N GLU A 92 -13.68 -8.71 -0.48
CA GLU A 92 -13.92 -7.29 -0.18
C GLU A 92 -12.71 -6.43 -0.52
N ILE A 93 -11.49 -6.93 -0.25
CA ILE A 93 -10.26 -6.21 -0.60
C ILE A 93 -10.08 -6.13 -2.12
N VAL A 94 -10.41 -7.19 -2.87
CA VAL A 94 -10.39 -7.16 -4.34
C VAL A 94 -11.43 -6.20 -4.89
N GLU A 95 -12.61 -6.14 -4.29
CA GLU A 95 -13.66 -5.17 -4.67
C GLU A 95 -13.20 -3.72 -4.43
N HIS A 96 -12.52 -3.46 -3.30
CA HIS A 96 -11.89 -2.17 -3.01
C HIS A 96 -10.83 -1.80 -4.06
N VAL A 97 -9.94 -2.72 -4.37
CA VAL A 97 -8.88 -2.55 -5.39
C VAL A 97 -9.48 -2.24 -6.75
N LYS A 98 -10.53 -2.95 -7.16
CA LYS A 98 -11.24 -2.73 -8.44
C LYS A 98 -11.98 -1.39 -8.51
N ALA A 99 -12.44 -0.88 -7.38
CA ALA A 99 -13.13 0.41 -7.35
C ALA A 99 -12.19 1.62 -7.52
N ILE A 100 -10.87 1.39 -7.41
CA ILE A 100 -9.86 2.44 -7.38
C ILE A 100 -8.92 2.40 -8.59
N ALA A 101 -8.68 1.21 -9.16
CA ALA A 101 -7.79 1.00 -10.31
C ALA A 101 -8.37 1.48 -11.64
#